data_AF-A0A429F950-F1
#
_entry.id   AF-A0A429F950-F1
#
_cell.length_a   1.000
_cell.length_b   1.000
_cell.length_c   1.000
_cell.angle_alpha   90.00
_cell.angle_beta   90.00
_cell.angle_gamma   90.00
#
_symmetry.space_group_name_H-M   'P 1'
#
loop_
_entity.id
_entity.type
_entity.pdbx_description
1 polymer ?
#
loop_
_entity_poly.entity_id
_entity_poly.type
_entity_poly.pdbx_seq_one_letter_code
_entity_poly.pdbx_strand_id
1 'polypeptide(L)'
;MILTRHEIPEEMFLALAAGGGGAEAVGLLNRAQYSKRLLLLRGIRDTGHPGALAAYDLLARIQEEDPRAVEAVLRYPTVGEWARRTLLVLTGREAGTADPEEFAALAAAAAVRAGHPCAIHVPDRDGAIVLPSLGRAPVPGDLVRVDGGGAVIGTGADTLRIPPDPHEDAPGWQAVRRLPGGLLLDDHDPDRMPGGTALPRRLTPAELDHWRETLVRARRILDLHHPTVAAETAAALTVLTPLVAPEHGQSSATPKHAFGNIGLSTPPDPLFLAVTLAHEVQHTKLTGLLDVVPLTRPDDGTRYYAPWRTDPRPVPGLLQGAYAHLGIAGFWRVQRHHETGEPALRAHADFARWRAATDLVLRTLAATGDLTPDGERFVAGMAETLAPWLDEPVPADALALGRDAADRHLAAWRAAHGAPPALQGL
;
A
#
# COMPACT_ATOMS: atom_id res chain seq x y z
N MET A 1 -20.39 -0.94 -16.22
CA MET A 1 -19.05 -1.45 -15.82
C MET A 1 -18.43 -2.32 -16.92
N ILE A 2 -17.35 -1.85 -17.57
CA ILE A 2 -16.61 -2.60 -18.60
C ILE A 2 -15.42 -3.32 -17.95
N LEU A 3 -15.22 -4.61 -18.28
CA LEU A 3 -14.09 -5.41 -17.83
C LEU A 3 -13.07 -5.57 -18.96
N THR A 4 -11.80 -5.30 -18.65
CA THR A 4 -10.68 -5.45 -19.59
C THR A 4 -9.75 -6.54 -19.10
N ARG A 5 -9.30 -7.41 -20.01
CA ARG A 5 -8.20 -8.35 -19.71
C ARG A 5 -6.90 -7.55 -19.65
N HIS A 6 -6.15 -7.72 -18.57
CA HIS A 6 -4.85 -7.04 -18.39
C HIS A 6 -3.73 -8.01 -18.66
N GLU A 7 -2.78 -7.58 -19.48
CA GLU A 7 -1.51 -8.24 -19.72
C GLU A 7 -0.41 -7.20 -19.48
N ILE A 8 0.72 -7.65 -18.95
CA ILE A 8 1.88 -6.79 -18.75
C ILE A 8 2.74 -6.88 -20.01
N PRO A 9 2.90 -5.79 -20.80
CA PRO A 9 3.81 -5.78 -21.93
C PRO A 9 5.22 -6.14 -21.49
N GLU A 10 5.96 -6.87 -22.33
CA GLU A 10 7.29 -7.38 -21.99
C GLU A 10 8.26 -6.26 -21.57
N GLU A 11 8.27 -5.13 -22.28
CA GLU A 11 9.08 -3.97 -21.92
C GLU A 11 8.77 -3.47 -20.51
N MET A 12 7.48 -3.40 -20.15
CA MET A 12 7.04 -2.96 -18.83
C MET A 12 7.39 -3.98 -17.74
N PHE A 13 7.29 -5.27 -18.06
CA PHE A 13 7.68 -6.36 -17.16
C PHE A 13 9.18 -6.28 -16.84
N LEU A 14 10.03 -6.09 -17.85
CA LEU A 14 11.47 -5.94 -17.67
C LEU A 14 11.83 -4.66 -16.92
N ALA A 15 11.16 -3.54 -17.22
CA ALA A 15 11.34 -2.29 -16.48
C ALA A 15 10.95 -2.42 -15.00
N LEU A 16 9.86 -3.14 -14.69
CA LEU A 16 9.49 -3.49 -13.33
C LEU A 16 10.53 -4.41 -12.69
N ALA A 17 11.02 -5.44 -13.39
CA ALA A 17 12.05 -6.36 -12.89
C ALA A 17 13.36 -5.62 -12.52
N ALA A 18 13.70 -4.55 -13.23
CA ALA A 18 14.83 -3.68 -12.91
C ALA A 18 14.59 -2.75 -11.69
N GLY A 19 13.47 -2.89 -10.96
CA GLY A 19 13.10 -2.01 -9.85
C GLY A 19 12.48 -0.67 -10.26
N GLY A 20 12.31 -0.43 -11.55
CA GLY A 20 11.78 0.81 -12.13
C GLY A 20 10.36 0.63 -12.68
N GLY A 21 10.15 1.13 -13.91
CA GLY A 21 8.87 1.14 -14.62
C GLY A 21 8.18 2.51 -14.65
N GLY A 22 8.51 3.40 -13.72
CA GLY A 22 7.98 4.76 -13.70
C GLY A 22 6.47 4.84 -13.52
N ALA A 23 5.92 6.05 -13.70
CA ALA A 23 4.49 6.30 -13.57
C ALA A 23 3.65 5.51 -14.61
N GLU A 24 4.23 5.15 -15.76
CA GLU A 24 3.53 4.40 -16.80
C GLU A 24 3.24 2.95 -16.38
N ALA A 25 4.24 2.24 -15.84
CA ALA A 25 4.06 0.91 -15.28
C ALA A 25 3.01 0.91 -14.17
N VAL A 26 3.13 1.87 -13.26
CA VAL A 26 2.16 2.06 -12.17
C VAL A 26 0.75 2.33 -12.71
N GLY A 27 0.63 3.13 -13.78
CA GLY A 27 -0.64 3.37 -14.47
C GLY A 27 -1.29 2.10 -15.00
N LEU A 28 -0.50 1.16 -15.55
CA LEU A 28 -0.99 -0.16 -15.97
C LEU A 28 -1.48 -0.99 -14.77
N LEU A 29 -0.69 -1.07 -13.70
CA LEU A 29 -1.08 -1.79 -12.48
C LEU A 29 -2.36 -1.20 -11.88
N ASN A 30 -2.49 0.12 -11.85
CA ASN A 30 -3.68 0.84 -11.41
C ASN A 30 -4.95 0.47 -12.21
N ARG A 31 -4.84 0.21 -13.52
CA ARG A 31 -5.96 -0.25 -14.35
C ARG A 31 -6.34 -1.71 -14.05
N ALA A 32 -5.33 -2.57 -13.84
CA ALA A 32 -5.55 -3.96 -13.46
C ALA A 32 -6.26 -4.06 -12.10
N GLN A 33 -5.82 -3.27 -11.11
CA GLN A 33 -6.43 -3.21 -9.78
C GLN A 33 -7.86 -2.68 -9.81
N TYR A 34 -8.14 -1.67 -10.63
CA TYR A 34 -9.51 -1.19 -10.85
C TYR A 34 -10.41 -2.30 -11.42
N SER A 35 -9.94 -3.03 -12.43
CA SER A 35 -10.72 -4.14 -13.03
C SER A 35 -10.90 -5.31 -12.06
N LYS A 36 -9.89 -5.63 -11.25
CA LYS A 36 -10.00 -6.61 -10.17
C LYS A 36 -11.10 -6.23 -9.17
N ARG A 37 -11.17 -4.96 -8.75
CA ARG A 37 -12.23 -4.49 -7.85
C ARG A 37 -13.61 -4.61 -8.49
N LEU A 38 -13.76 -4.25 -9.77
CA LEU A 38 -15.02 -4.47 -10.49
C LEU A 38 -15.44 -5.95 -10.52
N LEU A 39 -14.49 -6.87 -10.70
CA LEU A 39 -14.76 -8.32 -10.63
C LEU A 39 -15.22 -8.76 -9.24
N LEU A 40 -14.56 -8.27 -8.18
CA LEU A 40 -14.95 -8.59 -6.80
C LEU A 40 -16.37 -8.08 -6.50
N LEU A 41 -16.68 -6.84 -6.87
CA LEU A 41 -18.03 -6.26 -6.68
C LEU A 41 -19.09 -7.01 -7.48
N ARG A 42 -18.80 -7.44 -8.70
CA ARG A 42 -19.68 -8.30 -9.48
C ARG A 42 -19.89 -9.65 -8.80
N GLY A 43 -18.83 -10.24 -8.24
CA GLY A 43 -18.93 -11.46 -7.44
C GLY A 43 -19.88 -11.30 -6.25
N ILE A 44 -19.79 -10.18 -5.53
CA ILE A 44 -20.71 -9.88 -4.41
C ILE A 44 -22.14 -9.72 -4.93
N ARG A 45 -22.36 -8.97 -6.02
CA ARG A 45 -23.67 -8.84 -6.66
C ARG A 45 -24.27 -10.22 -7.01
N ASP A 46 -23.46 -11.12 -7.56
CA ASP A 46 -23.88 -12.44 -8.04
C ASP A 46 -24.27 -13.41 -6.91
N THR A 47 -24.01 -13.05 -5.64
CA THR A 47 -24.54 -13.79 -4.48
C THR A 47 -26.05 -13.59 -4.29
N GLY A 48 -26.64 -12.57 -4.91
CA GLY A 48 -28.09 -12.35 -4.92
C GLY A 48 -28.68 -11.66 -3.68
N HIS A 49 -27.84 -11.11 -2.78
CA HIS A 49 -28.33 -10.35 -1.63
C HIS A 49 -29.03 -9.05 -2.07
N PRO A 50 -30.28 -8.78 -1.63
CA PRO A 50 -31.07 -7.65 -2.12
C PRO A 50 -30.40 -6.27 -2.02
N GLY A 51 -29.77 -5.93 -0.89
CA GLY A 51 -29.12 -4.63 -0.75
C GLY A 51 -27.85 -4.49 -1.57
N ALA A 52 -27.07 -5.57 -1.71
CA ALA A 52 -25.92 -5.59 -2.62
C ALA A 52 -26.35 -5.39 -4.08
N LEU A 53 -27.47 -6.00 -4.52
CA LEU A 53 -28.05 -5.77 -5.85
C LEU A 53 -28.46 -4.31 -6.04
N ALA A 54 -29.22 -3.75 -5.09
CA ALA A 54 -29.69 -2.36 -5.16
C ALA A 54 -28.53 -1.34 -5.16
N ALA A 55 -27.52 -1.56 -4.32
CA ALA A 55 -26.32 -0.73 -4.26
C ALA A 55 -25.49 -0.82 -5.55
N TYR A 56 -25.35 -2.03 -6.12
CA TYR A 56 -24.67 -2.23 -7.40
C TYR A 56 -25.39 -1.49 -8.54
N ASP A 57 -26.72 -1.59 -8.61
CA ASP A 57 -27.52 -0.92 -9.63
C ASP A 57 -27.45 0.61 -9.51
N LEU A 58 -27.46 1.15 -8.28
CA LEU A 58 -27.25 2.58 -8.05
C LEU A 58 -25.84 3.01 -8.49
N LEU A 59 -24.81 2.26 -8.10
CA LEU A 59 -23.43 2.56 -8.49
C LEU A 59 -23.25 2.51 -10.02
N ALA A 60 -23.92 1.57 -10.70
CA ALA A 60 -23.91 1.47 -12.15
C ALA A 60 -24.57 2.68 -12.82
N ARG A 61 -25.73 3.15 -12.33
CA ARG A 61 -26.37 4.39 -12.82
C ARG A 61 -25.47 5.61 -12.65
N ILE A 62 -24.87 5.77 -11.46
CA ILE A 62 -23.93 6.87 -11.20
C ILE A 62 -22.73 6.78 -12.14
N GLN A 63 -22.22 5.58 -12.44
CA GLN A 63 -21.11 5.40 -13.37
C GLN A 63 -21.43 5.85 -14.80
N GLU A 64 -22.67 5.68 -15.25
CA GLU A 64 -23.12 6.12 -16.58
C GLU A 64 -23.15 7.65 -16.70
N GLU A 65 -23.49 8.35 -15.61
CA GLU A 65 -23.55 9.81 -15.54
C GLU A 65 -22.18 10.45 -15.23
N ASP A 66 -21.51 9.96 -14.19
CA ASP A 66 -20.19 10.43 -13.73
C ASP A 66 -19.25 9.24 -13.45
N PRO A 67 -18.53 8.75 -14.47
CA PRO A 67 -17.58 7.66 -14.30
C PRO A 67 -16.42 8.03 -13.35
N ARG A 68 -16.07 9.32 -13.23
CA ARG A 68 -14.95 9.78 -12.39
C ARG A 68 -15.30 9.69 -10.91
N ALA A 69 -16.55 9.99 -10.53
CA ALA A 69 -17.02 9.84 -9.16
C ALA A 69 -16.94 8.39 -8.69
N VAL A 70 -17.40 7.44 -9.51
CA VAL A 70 -17.32 6.01 -9.21
C VAL A 70 -15.86 5.53 -9.20
N GLU A 71 -15.06 5.96 -10.18
CA GLU A 71 -13.65 5.59 -10.24
C GLU A 71 -12.88 6.06 -9.00
N ALA A 72 -13.15 7.26 -8.49
CA ALA A 72 -12.51 7.77 -7.27
C ALA A 72 -12.82 6.89 -6.03
N VAL A 73 -14.07 6.42 -5.88
CA VAL A 73 -14.44 5.51 -4.79
C VAL A 73 -13.79 4.15 -4.97
N LEU A 74 -13.89 3.56 -6.17
CA LEU A 74 -13.36 2.21 -6.41
C LEU A 74 -11.83 2.16 -6.43
N ARG A 75 -11.14 3.28 -6.66
CA ARG A 75 -9.68 3.35 -6.51
C ARG A 75 -9.25 3.45 -5.05
N TYR A 76 -10.16 3.74 -4.12
CA TYR A 76 -9.85 3.77 -2.71
C TYR A 76 -9.38 2.38 -2.24
N PRO A 77 -8.17 2.27 -1.66
CA PRO A 77 -7.55 0.98 -1.39
C PRO A 77 -8.39 0.01 -0.55
N THR A 78 -9.07 0.49 0.50
CA THR A 78 -9.85 -0.36 1.42
C THR A 78 -11.03 -1.04 0.75
N VAL A 79 -11.56 -0.49 -0.34
CA VAL A 79 -12.60 -1.13 -1.16
C VAL A 79 -12.14 -2.47 -1.71
N GLY A 80 -10.86 -2.60 -2.07
CA GLY A 80 -10.29 -3.86 -2.55
C GLY A 80 -10.21 -4.92 -1.46
N GLU A 81 -9.80 -4.54 -0.25
CA GLU A 81 -9.75 -5.45 0.90
C GLU A 81 -11.16 -5.87 1.30
N TRP A 82 -12.06 -4.90 1.52
CA TRP A 82 -13.46 -5.14 1.86
C TRP A 82 -14.11 -6.11 0.87
N ALA A 83 -14.03 -5.80 -0.43
CA ALA A 83 -14.71 -6.60 -1.44
C ALA A 83 -14.15 -8.03 -1.51
N ARG A 84 -12.83 -8.20 -1.32
CA ARG A 84 -12.20 -9.52 -1.27
C ARG A 84 -12.68 -10.32 -0.05
N ARG A 85 -12.56 -9.74 1.15
CA ARG A 85 -12.97 -10.37 2.43
C ARG A 85 -14.44 -10.78 2.36
N THR A 86 -15.31 -9.86 1.97
CA THR A 86 -16.76 -10.08 1.85
C THR A 86 -17.06 -11.21 0.89
N LEU A 87 -16.49 -11.19 -0.33
CA LEU A 87 -16.75 -12.24 -1.31
C LEU A 87 -16.28 -13.64 -0.85
N LEU A 88 -15.13 -13.74 -0.19
CA LEU A 88 -14.61 -15.02 0.29
C LEU A 88 -15.46 -15.63 1.39
N VAL A 89 -15.99 -14.80 2.30
CA VAL A 89 -16.95 -15.24 3.33
C VAL A 89 -18.27 -15.67 2.69
N LEU A 90 -18.85 -14.84 1.81
CA LEU A 90 -20.15 -15.15 1.17
C LEU A 90 -20.11 -16.40 0.28
N THR A 91 -18.94 -16.73 -0.27
CA THR A 91 -18.73 -17.94 -1.09
C THR A 91 -18.25 -19.15 -0.29
N GLY A 92 -18.14 -19.04 1.05
CA GLY A 92 -17.72 -20.13 1.93
C GLY A 92 -16.25 -20.53 1.79
N ARG A 93 -15.42 -19.68 1.19
CA ARG A 93 -13.97 -19.91 1.00
C ARG A 93 -13.14 -19.51 2.23
N GLU A 94 -13.65 -18.59 3.03
CA GLU A 94 -13.08 -18.20 4.31
C GLU A 94 -14.18 -18.21 5.39
N ALA A 95 -13.81 -18.55 6.63
CA ALA A 95 -14.72 -18.46 7.76
C ALA A 95 -14.83 -17.00 8.25
N GLY A 96 -16.00 -16.60 8.72
CA GLY A 96 -16.23 -15.27 9.29
C GLY A 96 -17.65 -14.78 9.06
N THR A 97 -17.87 -13.51 9.36
CA THR A 97 -19.10 -12.79 9.08
C THR A 97 -18.80 -11.68 8.08
N ALA A 98 -19.65 -11.55 7.07
CA ALA A 98 -19.60 -10.44 6.13
C ALA A 98 -21.02 -9.93 5.93
N ASP A 99 -21.16 -8.62 5.83
CA ASP A 99 -22.43 -7.98 5.55
C ASP A 99 -22.43 -7.44 4.11
N PRO A 100 -23.16 -8.09 3.17
CA PRO A 100 -23.32 -7.59 1.80
C PRO A 100 -23.92 -6.18 1.73
N GLU A 101 -24.69 -5.76 2.74
CA GLU A 101 -25.31 -4.44 2.80
C GLU A 101 -24.26 -3.32 2.90
N GLU A 102 -23.03 -3.61 3.36
CA GLU A 102 -21.91 -2.66 3.35
C GLU A 102 -21.59 -2.13 1.94
N PHE A 103 -22.03 -2.80 0.87
CA PHE A 103 -21.93 -2.29 -0.50
C PHE A 103 -22.58 -0.90 -0.62
N ALA A 104 -23.69 -0.67 0.09
CA ALA A 104 -24.41 0.60 0.07
C ALA A 104 -23.51 1.81 0.39
N ALA A 105 -22.48 1.64 1.23
CA ALA A 105 -21.51 2.70 1.54
C ALA A 105 -20.75 3.19 0.29
N LEU A 106 -20.43 2.29 -0.64
CA LEU A 106 -19.72 2.61 -1.88
C LEU A 106 -20.63 3.42 -2.82
N ALA A 107 -21.89 3.00 -2.94
CA ALA A 107 -22.88 3.69 -3.76
C ALA A 107 -23.22 5.07 -3.17
N ALA A 108 -23.35 5.17 -1.85
CA ALA A 108 -23.53 6.43 -1.14
C ALA A 108 -22.34 7.39 -1.36
N ALA A 109 -21.10 6.90 -1.19
CA ALA A 109 -19.91 7.71 -1.42
C ALA A 109 -19.83 8.21 -2.88
N ALA A 110 -20.20 7.37 -3.85
CA ALA A 110 -20.24 7.77 -5.26
C ALA A 110 -21.34 8.81 -5.52
N ALA A 111 -22.52 8.66 -4.90
CA ALA A 111 -23.62 9.61 -5.03
C ALA A 111 -23.25 10.99 -4.46
N VAL A 112 -22.61 11.03 -3.29
CA VAL A 112 -22.12 12.26 -2.67
C VAL A 112 -21.12 12.96 -3.60
N ARG A 113 -20.19 12.21 -4.21
CA ARG A 113 -19.20 12.77 -5.14
C ARG A 113 -19.84 13.31 -6.44
N ALA A 114 -20.80 12.58 -6.99
CA ALA A 114 -21.48 12.93 -8.23
C ALA A 114 -22.58 14.01 -8.03
N GLY A 115 -22.99 14.28 -6.79
CA GLY A 115 -24.21 15.03 -6.50
C GLY A 115 -25.48 14.34 -7.03
N HIS A 116 -25.43 13.01 -7.18
CA HIS A 116 -26.52 12.22 -7.75
C HIS A 116 -27.68 12.12 -6.74
N PRO A 117 -28.90 12.59 -7.06
CA PRO A 117 -30.01 12.57 -6.11
C PRO A 117 -30.43 11.14 -5.75
N CYS A 118 -30.28 10.77 -4.47
CA CYS A 118 -30.72 9.46 -3.98
C CYS A 118 -30.95 9.46 -2.46
N ALA A 119 -31.61 8.42 -1.99
CA ALA A 119 -31.69 8.06 -0.58
C ALA A 119 -31.33 6.58 -0.45
N ILE A 120 -30.33 6.26 0.38
CA ILE A 120 -29.81 4.90 0.54
C ILE A 120 -29.49 4.62 2.01
N HIS A 121 -29.91 3.45 2.48
CA HIS A 121 -29.53 2.96 3.80
C HIS A 121 -28.12 2.38 3.73
N VAL A 122 -27.23 2.87 4.57
CA VAL A 122 -25.85 2.42 4.77
C VAL A 122 -25.78 1.83 6.17
N PRO A 123 -25.33 0.57 6.32
CA PRO A 123 -25.24 -0.05 7.63
C PRO A 123 -24.22 0.65 8.52
N ASP A 124 -24.49 0.64 9.82
CA ASP A 124 -23.53 1.05 10.84
C ASP A 124 -22.34 0.10 10.86
N ARG A 125 -21.14 0.69 10.93
CA ARG A 125 -19.90 -0.06 11.06
C ARG A 125 -19.07 0.53 12.20
N ASP A 126 -18.94 -0.26 13.26
CA ASP A 126 -18.24 0.13 14.50
C ASP A 126 -18.78 1.43 15.13
N GLY A 127 -20.10 1.64 15.09
CA GLY A 127 -20.76 2.81 15.65
C GLY A 127 -20.65 4.07 14.78
N ALA A 128 -20.39 3.91 13.48
CA ALA A 128 -20.35 5.01 12.53
C ALA A 128 -20.87 4.62 11.14
N ILE A 129 -21.40 5.61 10.42
CA ILE A 129 -21.57 5.52 8.96
C ILE A 129 -20.26 5.91 8.29
N VAL A 130 -19.64 4.95 7.61
CA VAL A 130 -18.37 5.14 6.89
C VAL A 130 -18.67 5.27 5.40
N LEU A 131 -18.23 6.37 4.78
CA LEU A 131 -18.28 6.57 3.34
C LEU A 131 -16.85 6.46 2.77
N PRO A 132 -16.50 5.34 2.11
CA PRO A 132 -15.15 5.10 1.62
C PRO A 132 -14.63 6.28 0.79
N SER A 133 -13.35 6.62 0.98
CA SER A 133 -12.66 7.77 0.37
C SER A 133 -13.12 9.17 0.81
N LEU A 134 -14.16 9.31 1.63
CA LEU A 134 -14.72 10.60 2.03
C LEU A 134 -14.52 10.87 3.53
N GLY A 135 -15.04 10.00 4.39
CA GLY A 135 -15.04 10.21 5.83
C GLY A 135 -16.04 9.31 6.54
N ARG A 136 -16.24 9.57 7.83
CA ARG A 136 -17.26 8.89 8.64
C ARG A 136 -18.05 9.85 9.53
N ALA A 137 -19.23 9.40 9.92
CA ALA A 137 -20.10 10.06 10.87
C ALA A 137 -20.31 9.15 12.09
N PRO A 138 -19.69 9.43 13.26
CA PRO A 138 -19.83 8.63 14.49
C PRO A 138 -21.12 9.01 15.23
N VAL A 139 -22.25 8.95 14.54
CA VAL A 139 -23.57 9.32 15.06
C VAL A 139 -24.58 8.24 14.65
N PRO A 140 -25.64 8.02 15.44
CA PRO A 140 -26.72 7.15 15.03
C PRO A 140 -27.41 7.71 13.77
N GLY A 141 -27.64 6.83 12.81
CA GLY A 141 -28.30 7.14 11.55
C GLY A 141 -27.81 6.16 10.50
N ASP A 142 -28.71 5.70 9.64
CA ASP A 142 -28.39 4.73 8.58
C ASP A 142 -28.74 5.29 7.19
N LEU A 143 -29.52 6.37 7.09
CA LEU A 143 -29.92 6.93 5.81
C LEU A 143 -28.95 8.01 5.33
N VAL A 144 -28.37 7.82 4.15
CA VAL A 144 -27.64 8.85 3.41
C VAL A 144 -28.56 9.40 2.32
N ARG A 145 -28.82 10.71 2.34
CA ARG A 145 -29.61 11.40 1.32
C ARG A 145 -28.78 12.46 0.62
N VAL A 146 -28.79 12.43 -0.71
CA VAL A 146 -28.14 13.40 -1.59
C VAL A 146 -29.22 14.09 -2.41
N ASP A 147 -29.18 15.41 -2.46
CA ASP A 147 -30.05 16.24 -3.29
C ASP A 147 -29.31 17.52 -3.75
N GLY A 148 -30.02 18.43 -4.42
CA GLY A 148 -29.42 19.69 -4.91
C GLY A 148 -28.87 20.63 -3.82
N GLY A 149 -29.19 20.38 -2.54
CA GLY A 149 -28.66 21.09 -1.37
C GLY A 149 -27.43 20.44 -0.72
N GLY A 150 -26.99 19.29 -1.23
CA GLY A 150 -25.83 18.54 -0.74
C GLY A 150 -26.21 17.19 -0.15
N ALA A 151 -25.35 16.67 0.73
CA ALA A 151 -25.54 15.35 1.33
C ALA A 151 -25.76 15.43 2.85
N VAL A 152 -26.69 14.62 3.34
CA VAL A 152 -27.02 14.50 4.76
C VAL A 152 -27.07 13.04 5.19
N ILE A 153 -26.75 12.78 6.47
CA ILE A 153 -26.83 11.48 7.14
C ILE A 153 -27.86 11.57 8.26
N GLY A 154 -28.79 10.63 8.32
CA GLY A 154 -29.85 10.56 9.33
C GLY A 154 -31.24 10.93 8.80
N THR A 155 -32.22 10.96 9.71
CA THR A 155 -33.64 11.21 9.40
C THR A 155 -34.23 12.26 10.34
N GLY A 156 -35.12 13.11 9.85
CA GLY A 156 -35.89 14.03 10.70
C GLY A 156 -35.07 15.21 11.21
N ALA A 157 -35.12 15.48 12.52
CA ALA A 157 -34.40 16.59 13.17
C ALA A 157 -32.93 16.27 13.49
N ASP A 158 -32.60 14.99 13.62
CA ASP A 158 -31.26 14.49 13.93
C ASP A 158 -30.49 14.18 12.65
N THR A 159 -30.27 15.20 11.81
CA THR A 159 -29.51 15.06 10.55
C THR A 159 -28.15 15.73 10.65
N LEU A 160 -27.11 14.99 10.27
CA LEU A 160 -25.78 15.51 10.06
C LEU A 160 -25.63 15.95 8.60
N ARG A 161 -25.17 17.17 8.34
CA ARG A 161 -24.82 17.61 6.98
C ARG A 161 -23.35 17.33 6.69
N ILE A 162 -23.08 16.63 5.60
CA ILE A 162 -21.72 16.45 5.08
C ILE A 162 -21.24 17.82 4.58
N PRO A 163 -20.04 18.28 4.95
CA PRO A 163 -19.51 19.56 4.50
C PRO A 163 -19.37 19.60 2.96
N PRO A 164 -19.42 20.79 2.33
CA PRO A 164 -19.26 20.92 0.88
C PRO A 164 -17.95 20.32 0.36
N ASP A 165 -16.86 20.45 1.12
CA ASP A 165 -15.67 19.62 0.95
C ASP A 165 -15.71 18.47 1.97
N PRO A 166 -16.00 17.22 1.56
CA PRO A 166 -16.06 16.08 2.47
C PRO A 166 -14.69 15.72 3.07
N HIS A 167 -13.59 16.31 2.58
CA HIS A 167 -12.25 16.11 3.11
C HIS A 167 -11.87 17.09 4.24
N GLU A 168 -12.77 17.98 4.62
CA GLU A 168 -12.66 18.87 5.78
C GLU A 168 -13.50 18.34 6.94
N ASP A 169 -12.96 18.39 8.16
CA ASP A 169 -13.71 18.02 9.36
C ASP A 169 -14.84 19.04 9.63
N ALA A 170 -15.97 18.57 10.14
CA ALA A 170 -17.09 19.41 10.56
C ALA A 170 -17.77 18.82 11.81
N PRO A 171 -18.61 19.56 12.56
CA PRO A 171 -19.32 18.99 13.71
C PRO A 171 -20.08 17.71 13.33
N GLY A 172 -19.69 16.58 13.93
CA GLY A 172 -20.27 15.26 13.65
C GLY A 172 -19.71 14.54 12.42
N TRP A 173 -18.86 15.18 11.61
CA TRP A 173 -18.20 14.58 10.45
C TRP A 173 -16.68 14.50 10.64
N GLN A 174 -16.13 13.30 10.44
CA GLN A 174 -14.69 13.04 10.50
C GLN A 174 -14.19 12.70 9.10
N ALA A 175 -13.49 13.62 8.48
CA ALA A 175 -13.03 13.49 7.12
C ALA A 175 -11.84 12.52 6.97
N VAL A 176 -11.77 11.86 5.81
CA VAL A 176 -10.52 11.35 5.26
C VAL A 176 -9.75 12.55 4.74
N ARG A 177 -8.80 13.03 5.55
CA ARG A 177 -8.14 14.32 5.35
C ARG A 177 -7.15 14.25 4.18
N ARG A 178 -7.02 15.33 3.42
CA ARG A 178 -6.00 15.46 2.37
C ARG A 178 -4.66 15.91 2.95
N LEU A 179 -3.61 15.23 2.53
CA LEU A 179 -2.23 15.62 2.75
C LEU A 179 -1.63 16.25 1.47
N PRO A 180 -0.51 16.98 1.59
CA PRO A 180 0.23 17.50 0.45
C PRO A 180 0.48 16.44 -0.62
N GLY A 181 0.30 16.82 -1.88
CA GLY A 181 0.54 15.92 -3.01
C GLY A 181 -0.62 15.00 -3.38
N GLY A 182 -1.79 15.18 -2.76
CA GLY A 182 -3.01 14.43 -3.11
C GLY A 182 -3.18 13.11 -2.35
N LEU A 183 -2.27 12.80 -1.43
CA LEU A 183 -2.37 11.63 -0.56
C LEU A 183 -3.51 11.83 0.45
N LEU A 184 -4.32 10.81 0.66
CA LEU A 184 -5.35 10.79 1.68
C LEU A 184 -4.80 10.22 2.98
N LEU A 185 -5.18 10.79 4.12
CA LEU A 185 -4.88 10.24 5.44
C LEU A 185 -6.12 9.57 6.02
N ASP A 186 -6.03 8.26 6.18
CA ASP A 186 -7.09 7.43 6.74
C ASP A 186 -6.71 6.92 8.13
N ASP A 187 -7.38 7.45 9.14
CA ASP A 187 -7.23 7.06 10.54
C ASP A 187 -8.47 6.40 11.13
N HIS A 188 -9.42 5.97 10.27
CA HIS A 188 -10.72 5.53 10.74
C HIS A 188 -11.45 4.44 9.95
N ASP A 189 -11.15 4.20 8.68
CA ASP A 189 -11.78 3.08 7.95
C ASP A 189 -11.42 1.76 8.66
N PRO A 190 -12.38 0.88 8.95
CA PRO A 190 -12.08 -0.36 9.67
C PRO A 190 -11.23 -1.35 8.87
N ASP A 191 -11.24 -1.31 7.53
CA ASP A 191 -10.38 -2.13 6.66
C ASP A 191 -9.04 -1.43 6.32
N ARG A 192 -8.71 -0.29 6.95
CA ARG A 192 -7.54 0.54 6.56
C ARG A 192 -6.19 -0.13 6.69
N MET A 193 -5.99 -1.08 7.60
CA MET A 193 -4.70 -1.77 7.70
C MET A 193 -4.82 -3.22 8.17
N PRO A 194 -5.16 -4.13 7.25
CA PRO A 194 -5.24 -5.56 7.55
C PRO A 194 -3.85 -6.09 7.96
N GLY A 195 -3.77 -6.75 9.12
CA GLY A 195 -2.52 -7.32 9.63
C GLY A 195 -1.53 -6.31 10.23
N GLY A 196 -1.88 -5.03 10.29
CA GLY A 196 -1.08 -4.00 10.97
C GLY A 196 -1.80 -3.43 12.21
N THR A 197 -1.04 -2.84 13.12
CA THR A 197 -1.59 -2.17 14.31
C THR A 197 -1.88 -0.71 14.00
N ALA A 198 -3.05 -0.44 13.43
CA ALA A 198 -3.49 0.92 13.15
C ALA A 198 -3.65 1.74 14.44
N LEU A 199 -3.39 3.05 14.37
CA LEU A 199 -3.61 3.94 15.51
C LEU A 199 -5.11 3.90 15.90
N PRO A 200 -5.47 3.69 17.18
CA PRO A 200 -6.86 3.50 17.62
C PRO A 200 -7.61 4.83 17.81
N ARG A 201 -6.96 5.95 17.48
CA ARG A 201 -7.49 7.30 17.60
C ARG A 201 -7.11 8.10 16.37
N ARG A 202 -7.83 9.20 16.16
CA ARG A 202 -7.43 10.19 15.16
C ARG A 202 -6.12 10.86 15.55
N LEU A 203 -5.38 11.31 14.54
CA LEU A 203 -4.27 12.23 14.76
C LEU A 203 -4.80 13.55 15.32
N THR A 204 -4.12 14.04 16.36
CA THR A 204 -4.28 15.40 16.87
C THR A 204 -3.87 16.42 15.81
N PRO A 205 -4.31 17.69 15.91
CA PRO A 205 -3.88 18.74 14.97
C PRO A 205 -2.35 18.87 14.86
N ALA A 206 -1.63 18.82 15.98
CA ALA A 206 -0.17 18.91 15.98
C ALA A 206 0.51 17.71 15.29
N GLU A 207 0.02 16.49 15.49
CA GLU A 207 0.53 15.31 14.78
C GLU A 207 0.24 15.42 13.27
N LEU A 208 -0.94 15.88 12.90
CA LEU A 208 -1.30 16.07 11.49
C LEU A 208 -0.40 17.12 10.81
N ASP A 209 -0.10 18.22 11.48
CA ASP A 209 0.79 19.26 10.95
C ASP A 209 2.23 18.74 10.81
N HIS A 210 2.72 17.96 11.79
CA HIS A 210 4.01 17.26 11.67
C HIS A 210 4.05 16.32 10.45
N TRP A 211 2.97 15.56 10.21
CA TRP A 211 2.84 14.71 9.03
C TRP A 211 2.90 15.51 7.73
N ARG A 212 2.18 16.64 7.66
CA ARG A 212 2.16 17.52 6.48
C ARG A 212 3.55 18.10 6.20
N GLU A 213 4.20 18.64 7.21
CA GLU A 213 5.54 19.23 7.08
C GLU A 213 6.58 18.19 6.67
N THR A 214 6.57 17.02 7.31
CA THR A 214 7.51 15.94 7.03
C THR A 214 7.32 15.41 5.62
N LEU A 215 6.07 15.23 5.17
CA LEU A 215 5.76 14.77 3.80
C LEU A 215 6.22 15.77 2.73
N VAL A 216 6.01 17.08 2.93
CA VAL A 216 6.50 18.10 1.99
C VAL A 216 8.02 18.03 1.84
N ARG A 217 8.75 17.90 2.95
CA ARG A 217 10.22 17.83 2.93
C ARG A 217 10.73 16.51 2.34
N ALA A 218 10.08 15.39 2.66
CA ALA A 218 10.43 14.08 2.10
C ALA A 218 10.21 14.04 0.59
N ARG A 219 9.08 14.58 0.12
CA ARG A 219 8.79 14.71 -1.30
C ARG A 219 9.81 15.59 -2.01
N ARG A 220 10.25 16.69 -1.39
CA ARG A 220 11.33 17.52 -1.96
C ARG A 220 12.64 16.74 -2.15
N ILE A 221 13.00 15.86 -1.23
CA ILE A 221 14.17 14.97 -1.39
C ILE A 221 13.98 14.07 -2.61
N LEU A 222 12.81 13.45 -2.74
CA LEU A 222 12.49 12.59 -3.88
C LEU A 222 12.46 13.35 -5.21
N ASP A 223 11.82 14.51 -5.27
CA ASP A 223 11.70 15.32 -6.48
C ASP A 223 13.08 15.81 -6.97
N LEU A 224 14.00 16.14 -6.05
CA LEU A 224 15.33 16.66 -6.38
C LEU A 224 16.33 15.56 -6.76
N HIS A 225 16.31 14.43 -6.05
CA HIS A 225 17.37 13.42 -6.13
C HIS A 225 16.90 12.07 -6.69
N HIS A 226 15.59 11.79 -6.67
CA HIS A 226 15.00 10.49 -7.01
C HIS A 226 13.75 10.64 -7.90
N PRO A 227 13.81 11.35 -9.04
CA PRO A 227 12.62 11.76 -9.79
C PRO A 227 11.74 10.58 -10.27
N THR A 228 12.35 9.43 -10.60
CA THR A 228 11.61 8.22 -10.94
C THR A 228 10.80 7.71 -9.74
N VAL A 229 11.41 7.63 -8.56
CA VAL A 229 10.74 7.21 -7.32
C VAL A 229 9.63 8.20 -6.95
N ALA A 230 9.86 9.50 -7.13
CA ALA A 230 8.84 10.52 -6.92
C ALA A 230 7.63 10.31 -7.84
N ALA A 231 7.86 10.08 -9.13
CA ALA A 231 6.81 9.83 -10.12
C ALA A 231 6.03 8.53 -9.82
N GLU A 232 6.73 7.45 -9.46
CA GLU A 232 6.11 6.18 -9.08
C GLU A 232 5.28 6.33 -7.80
N THR A 233 5.83 7.00 -6.78
CA THR A 233 5.15 7.25 -5.50
C THR A 233 3.87 8.04 -5.71
N ALA A 234 3.93 9.13 -6.49
CA ALA A 234 2.76 9.96 -6.79
C ALA A 234 1.68 9.22 -7.60
N ALA A 235 2.08 8.24 -8.42
CA ALA A 235 1.14 7.44 -9.20
C ALA A 235 0.57 6.23 -8.44
N ALA A 236 1.34 5.65 -7.50
CA ALA A 236 0.99 4.41 -6.84
C ALA A 236 0.30 4.64 -5.49
N LEU A 237 0.81 5.57 -4.69
CA LEU A 237 0.40 5.74 -3.30
C LEU A 237 -0.68 6.82 -3.21
N THR A 238 -1.85 6.42 -2.71
CA THR A 238 -3.06 7.25 -2.66
C THR A 238 -3.59 7.43 -1.25
N VAL A 239 -3.30 6.49 -0.34
CA VAL A 239 -3.72 6.55 1.06
C VAL A 239 -2.54 6.24 1.98
N LEU A 240 -2.50 6.97 3.09
CA LEU A 240 -1.62 6.73 4.23
C LEU A 240 -2.46 6.47 5.47
N THR A 241 -2.13 5.38 6.17
CA THR A 241 -2.73 5.01 7.44
C THR A 241 -1.71 5.14 8.57
N PRO A 242 -1.98 5.97 9.60
CA PRO A 242 -1.13 6.04 10.77
C PRO A 242 -1.13 4.73 11.57
N LEU A 243 0.07 4.24 11.90
CA LEU A 243 0.26 3.04 12.73
C LEU A 243 0.77 3.39 14.14
N VAL A 244 0.57 2.46 15.06
CA VAL A 244 1.24 2.48 16.36
C VAL A 244 2.73 2.19 16.17
N ALA A 245 3.58 3.04 16.72
CA ALA A 245 5.02 2.78 16.76
C ALA A 245 5.34 1.62 17.71
N PRO A 246 6.23 0.69 17.34
CA PRO A 246 6.73 -0.31 18.28
C PRO A 246 7.55 0.37 19.39
N GLU A 247 7.80 -0.33 20.50
CA GLU A 247 8.65 0.19 21.60
C GLU A 247 10.05 0.62 21.10
N HIS A 248 10.56 -0.07 20.08
CA HIS A 248 11.85 0.21 19.46
C HIS A 248 11.71 0.24 17.94
N GLY A 249 12.16 1.33 17.32
CA GLY A 249 12.20 1.50 15.87
C GLY A 249 10.93 2.13 15.29
N GLN A 250 10.59 1.74 14.07
CA GLN A 250 9.45 2.25 13.31
C GLN A 250 8.71 1.08 12.66
N SER A 251 7.45 1.29 12.32
CA SER A 251 6.62 0.30 11.64
C SER A 251 6.13 0.89 10.32
N SER A 252 6.38 0.16 9.23
CA SER A 252 5.73 0.38 7.95
C SER A 252 5.09 -0.93 7.46
N ALA A 253 4.00 -0.81 6.71
CA ALA A 253 3.29 -1.95 6.14
C ALA A 253 2.62 -1.58 4.82
N THR A 254 2.76 -2.44 3.81
CA THR A 254 1.96 -2.38 2.58
C THR A 254 0.95 -3.54 2.60
N PRO A 255 -0.36 -3.29 2.73
CA PRO A 255 -1.37 -4.33 2.74
C PRO A 255 -1.55 -4.96 1.35
N LYS A 256 -1.56 -6.30 1.30
CA LYS A 256 -1.59 -7.08 0.05
C LYS A 256 -2.81 -6.81 -0.83
N HIS A 257 -3.97 -6.51 -0.26
CA HIS A 257 -5.21 -6.36 -1.03
C HIS A 257 -5.78 -4.94 -1.02
N ALA A 258 -5.08 -4.00 -0.38
CA ALA A 258 -5.38 -2.57 -0.43
C ALA A 258 -4.29 -1.84 -1.24
N PHE A 259 -4.22 -2.16 -2.54
CA PHE A 259 -3.27 -1.53 -3.46
C PHE A 259 -3.39 0.00 -3.44
N GLY A 260 -2.24 0.65 -3.22
CA GLY A 260 -2.11 2.11 -3.11
C GLY A 260 -2.27 2.66 -1.69
N ASN A 261 -2.39 1.80 -0.69
CA ASN A 261 -2.33 2.17 0.72
C ASN A 261 -0.96 1.84 1.32
N ILE A 262 -0.49 2.70 2.22
CA ILE A 262 0.68 2.45 3.04
C ILE A 262 0.37 2.74 4.51
N GLY A 263 0.86 1.89 5.38
CA GLY A 263 0.84 2.07 6.82
C GLY A 263 2.19 2.57 7.30
N LEU A 264 2.20 3.60 8.14
CA LEU A 264 3.43 4.11 8.73
C LEU A 264 3.21 4.69 10.13
N SER A 265 4.07 4.33 11.09
CA SER A 265 4.19 5.07 12.36
C SER A 265 4.83 6.43 12.14
N THR A 266 4.54 7.42 12.98
CA THR A 266 5.01 8.81 12.77
C THR A 266 6.52 8.86 12.48
N PRO A 267 6.94 9.30 11.27
CA PRO A 267 8.34 9.30 10.89
C PRO A 267 9.13 10.31 11.73
N PRO A 268 10.37 9.97 12.14
CA PRO A 268 11.20 10.85 12.96
C PRO A 268 11.69 12.08 12.19
N ASP A 269 11.93 11.93 10.88
CA ASP A 269 12.45 12.99 10.02
C ASP A 269 12.07 12.77 8.53
N PRO A 270 12.26 13.80 7.67
CA PRO A 270 11.92 13.72 6.26
C PRO A 270 12.75 12.73 5.43
N LEU A 271 14.02 12.48 5.79
CA LEU A 271 14.89 11.57 5.06
C LEU A 271 14.44 10.12 5.29
N PHE A 272 14.08 9.78 6.52
CA PHE A 272 13.46 8.51 6.87
C PHE A 272 12.17 8.28 6.08
N LEU A 273 11.29 9.28 6.02
CA LEU A 273 10.05 9.18 5.23
C LEU A 273 10.35 9.01 3.73
N ALA A 274 11.35 9.71 3.18
CA ALA A 274 11.73 9.57 1.78
C ALA A 274 12.21 8.14 1.45
N VAL A 275 13.08 7.55 2.28
CA VAL A 275 13.50 6.14 2.16
C VAL A 275 12.31 5.20 2.26
N THR A 276 11.38 5.48 3.18
CA THR A 276 10.21 4.63 3.42
C THR A 276 9.29 4.66 2.20
N LEU A 277 9.05 5.81 1.59
CA LEU A 277 8.27 5.90 0.35
C LEU A 277 8.94 5.14 -0.80
N ALA A 278 10.28 5.23 -0.92
CA ALA A 278 11.06 4.46 -1.88
C ALA A 278 10.97 2.93 -1.65
N HIS A 279 10.77 2.51 -0.40
CA HIS A 279 10.54 1.12 -0.02
C HIS A 279 9.11 0.66 -0.33
N GLU A 280 8.10 1.38 0.16
CA GLU A 280 6.69 0.98 0.03
C GLU A 280 6.18 1.03 -1.41
N VAL A 281 6.72 1.92 -2.25
CA VAL A 281 6.35 1.95 -3.68
C VAL A 281 6.74 0.65 -4.39
N GLN A 282 7.86 0.03 -4.01
CA GLN A 282 8.28 -1.26 -4.57
C GLN A 282 7.33 -2.39 -4.15
N HIS A 283 6.96 -2.45 -2.86
CA HIS A 283 5.95 -3.41 -2.39
C HIS A 283 4.61 -3.23 -3.11
N THR A 284 4.19 -1.97 -3.34
CA THR A 284 2.95 -1.67 -4.06
C THR A 284 3.04 -2.15 -5.51
N LYS A 285 4.12 -1.83 -6.24
CA LYS A 285 4.34 -2.28 -7.62
C LYS A 285 4.33 -3.80 -7.73
N LEU A 286 5.11 -4.50 -6.91
CA LEU A 286 5.21 -5.96 -6.97
C LEU A 286 3.89 -6.63 -6.59
N THR A 287 3.18 -6.12 -5.58
CA THR A 287 1.85 -6.63 -5.22
C THR A 287 0.87 -6.49 -6.38
N GLY A 288 0.87 -5.35 -7.07
CA GLY A 288 0.05 -5.15 -8.27
C GLY A 288 0.42 -6.10 -9.41
N LEU A 289 1.72 -6.34 -9.62
CA LEU A 289 2.21 -7.27 -10.64
C LEU A 289 1.81 -8.71 -10.34
N LEU A 290 1.92 -9.16 -9.09
CA LEU A 290 1.63 -10.53 -8.66
C LEU A 290 0.16 -10.93 -8.82
N ASP A 291 -0.76 -9.95 -8.92
CA ASP A 291 -2.17 -10.20 -9.27
C ASP A 291 -2.36 -10.55 -10.75
N VAL A 292 -1.37 -10.30 -11.61
CA VAL A 292 -1.41 -10.55 -13.06
C VAL A 292 -0.42 -11.63 -13.49
N VAL A 293 0.79 -11.64 -12.91
CA VAL A 293 1.89 -12.55 -13.27
C VAL A 293 2.39 -13.26 -12.01
N PRO A 294 2.16 -14.58 -11.86
CA PRO A 294 2.70 -15.34 -10.74
C PRO A 294 4.20 -15.54 -10.91
N LEU A 295 4.98 -15.09 -9.92
CA LEU A 295 6.45 -15.15 -9.95
C LEU A 295 7.04 -16.30 -9.12
N THR A 296 6.24 -16.92 -8.24
CA THR A 296 6.69 -18.01 -7.37
C THR A 296 5.77 -19.21 -7.48
N ARG A 297 6.32 -20.39 -7.26
CA ARG A 297 5.56 -21.61 -6.98
C ARG A 297 4.87 -21.50 -5.60
N PRO A 298 3.89 -22.37 -5.29
CA PRO A 298 3.29 -22.43 -3.96
C PRO A 298 4.36 -22.62 -2.86
N ASP A 299 4.10 -22.04 -1.68
CA ASP A 299 4.97 -22.22 -0.51
C ASP A 299 5.05 -23.70 -0.13
N ASP A 300 6.26 -24.26 -0.15
CA ASP A 300 6.57 -25.66 0.19
C ASP A 300 6.84 -25.84 1.70
N GLY A 301 6.81 -24.76 2.48
CA GLY A 301 7.11 -24.74 3.90
C GLY A 301 8.57 -24.40 4.22
N THR A 302 9.45 -24.31 3.22
CA THR A 302 10.87 -23.95 3.43
C THR A 302 10.98 -22.50 3.90
N ARG A 303 11.91 -22.24 4.82
CA ARG A 303 12.11 -20.92 5.44
C ARG A 303 13.57 -20.49 5.34
N TYR A 304 13.75 -19.24 4.96
CA TYR A 304 15.05 -18.66 4.66
C TYR A 304 15.32 -17.43 5.54
N TYR A 305 16.60 -17.14 5.74
CA TYR A 305 17.05 -15.90 6.35
C TYR A 305 16.78 -14.71 5.42
N ALA A 306 16.21 -13.64 5.99
CA ALA A 306 16.01 -12.35 5.34
C ALA A 306 16.80 -11.26 6.10
N PRO A 307 17.80 -10.59 5.50
CA PRO A 307 18.71 -9.66 6.20
C PRO A 307 18.10 -8.38 6.80
N TRP A 308 16.79 -8.21 6.66
CA TRP A 308 15.99 -7.06 7.08
C TRP A 308 14.82 -7.45 7.98
N ARG A 309 14.65 -8.75 8.30
CA ARG A 309 13.61 -9.23 9.21
C ARG A 309 14.17 -10.22 10.22
N THR A 310 13.55 -10.23 11.39
CA THR A 310 13.87 -11.18 12.44
C THR A 310 13.25 -12.55 12.19
N ASP A 311 12.08 -12.65 11.56
CA ASP A 311 11.43 -13.93 11.26
C ASP A 311 11.94 -14.60 9.97
N PRO A 312 12.04 -15.95 9.93
CA PRO A 312 12.31 -16.69 8.71
C PRO A 312 11.20 -16.50 7.65
N ARG A 313 11.58 -16.40 6.37
CA ARG A 313 10.65 -16.05 5.29
C ARG A 313 10.51 -17.16 4.24
N PRO A 314 9.32 -17.41 3.68
CA PRO A 314 9.16 -18.22 2.48
C PRO A 314 9.62 -17.47 1.23
N VAL A 315 9.76 -18.16 0.10
CA VAL A 315 10.19 -17.59 -1.19
C VAL A 315 9.37 -16.36 -1.64
N PRO A 316 8.03 -16.33 -1.57
CA PRO A 316 7.26 -15.13 -1.89
C PRO A 316 7.59 -13.94 -0.98
N GLY A 317 7.91 -14.22 0.29
CA GLY A 317 8.31 -13.22 1.26
C GLY A 317 9.72 -12.69 1.00
N LEU A 318 10.65 -13.55 0.58
CA LEU A 318 11.98 -13.14 0.15
C LEU A 318 11.93 -12.27 -1.10
N LEU A 319 11.14 -12.66 -2.11
CA LEU A 319 10.96 -11.90 -3.35
C LEU A 319 10.46 -10.48 -3.07
N GLN A 320 9.42 -10.36 -2.22
CA GLN A 320 8.91 -9.06 -1.77
C GLN A 320 9.98 -8.21 -1.09
N GLY A 321 10.74 -8.81 -0.17
CA GLY A 321 11.80 -8.12 0.53
C GLY A 321 12.94 -7.68 -0.40
N ALA A 322 13.39 -8.55 -1.30
CA ALA A 322 14.48 -8.26 -2.24
C ALA A 322 14.12 -7.10 -3.18
N TYR A 323 12.89 -7.08 -3.70
CA TYR A 323 12.44 -6.00 -4.57
C TYR A 323 12.40 -4.64 -3.86
N ALA A 324 11.94 -4.63 -2.61
CA ALA A 324 11.88 -3.40 -1.82
C ALA A 324 13.29 -2.93 -1.37
N HIS A 325 14.19 -3.86 -1.05
CA HIS A 325 15.57 -3.54 -0.67
C HIS A 325 16.45 -3.17 -1.87
N LEU A 326 16.12 -3.61 -3.09
CA LEU A 326 16.68 -3.05 -4.32
C LEU A 326 16.35 -1.55 -4.41
N GLY A 327 15.11 -1.17 -4.11
CA GLY A 327 14.69 0.24 -4.02
C GLY A 327 15.46 1.04 -2.96
N ILE A 328 15.63 0.47 -1.76
CA ILE A 328 16.43 1.10 -0.69
C ILE A 328 17.90 1.25 -1.09
N ALA A 329 18.50 0.21 -1.67
CA ALA A 329 19.88 0.27 -2.16
C ALA A 329 20.03 1.34 -3.25
N GLY A 330 19.09 1.42 -4.19
CA GLY A 330 19.04 2.45 -5.23
C GLY A 330 18.89 3.86 -4.67
N PHE A 331 18.06 4.05 -3.64
CA PHE A 331 17.94 5.34 -2.94
C PHE A 331 19.28 5.75 -2.32
N TRP A 332 19.89 4.89 -1.51
CA TRP A 332 21.17 5.22 -0.86
C TRP A 332 22.32 5.34 -1.84
N ARG A 333 22.23 4.69 -3.00
CA ARG A 333 23.20 4.85 -4.08
C ARG A 333 23.39 6.31 -4.50
N VAL A 334 22.28 7.05 -4.54
CA VAL A 334 22.25 8.47 -4.90
C VAL A 334 22.38 9.34 -3.66
N GLN A 335 21.56 9.10 -2.64
CA GLN A 335 21.43 10.00 -1.49
C GLN A 335 22.73 10.15 -0.70
N ARG A 336 23.59 9.11 -0.64
CA ARG A 336 24.87 9.15 0.09
C ARG A 336 25.79 10.31 -0.35
N HIS A 337 25.65 10.81 -1.57
CA HIS A 337 26.45 11.92 -2.10
C HIS A 337 25.86 13.31 -1.81
N HIS A 338 24.67 13.36 -1.21
CA HIS A 338 23.99 14.59 -0.80
C HIS A 338 24.03 14.81 0.72
N GLU A 339 24.43 13.79 1.47
CA GLU A 339 24.63 13.88 2.91
C GLU A 339 26.03 14.39 3.25
N THR A 340 26.16 15.00 4.44
CA THR A 340 27.45 15.54 4.92
C THR A 340 27.69 15.15 6.37
N GLY A 341 28.96 15.02 6.80
CA GLY A 341 29.30 14.69 8.18
C GLY A 341 28.93 13.26 8.57
N GLU A 342 28.45 13.06 9.80
CA GLU A 342 28.04 11.75 10.31
C GLU A 342 26.91 11.09 9.48
N PRO A 343 25.85 11.81 9.04
CA PRO A 343 24.86 11.27 8.12
C PRO A 343 25.44 10.69 6.82
N ALA A 344 26.53 11.26 6.29
CA ALA A 344 27.18 10.74 5.08
C ALA A 344 27.80 9.36 5.32
N LEU A 345 28.50 9.18 6.44
CA LEU A 345 29.04 7.89 6.84
C LEU A 345 27.90 6.85 6.96
N ARG A 346 26.79 7.23 7.58
CA ARG A 346 25.62 6.35 7.72
C ARG A 346 24.99 6.00 6.38
N ALA A 347 24.80 6.97 5.49
CA ALA A 347 24.23 6.75 4.16
C ALA A 347 25.11 5.83 3.29
N HIS A 348 26.43 6.00 3.35
CA HIS A 348 27.39 5.09 2.72
C HIS A 348 27.32 3.67 3.30
N ALA A 349 27.20 3.54 4.63
CA ALA A 349 27.07 2.25 5.30
C ALA A 349 25.75 1.56 4.95
N ASP A 350 24.64 2.29 4.88
CA ASP A 350 23.35 1.76 4.47
C ASP A 350 23.36 1.34 3.00
N PHE A 351 23.97 2.11 2.08
CA PHE A 351 24.19 1.64 0.70
C PHE A 351 24.96 0.32 0.65
N ALA A 352 26.09 0.22 1.38
CA ALA A 352 26.91 -0.98 1.41
C ALA A 352 26.18 -2.20 1.99
N ARG A 353 25.45 -2.00 3.09
CA ARG A 353 24.66 -3.04 3.74
C ARG A 353 23.54 -3.54 2.83
N TRP A 354 22.73 -2.63 2.30
CA TRP A 354 21.51 -3.01 1.59
C TRP A 354 21.79 -3.58 0.20
N ARG A 355 22.83 -3.12 -0.52
CA ARG A 355 23.23 -3.76 -1.78
C ARG A 355 23.70 -5.20 -1.58
N ALA A 356 24.50 -5.47 -0.54
CA ALA A 356 25.00 -6.81 -0.24
C ALA A 356 23.90 -7.75 0.28
N ALA A 357 23.01 -7.23 1.14
CA ALA A 357 21.84 -7.97 1.61
C ALA A 357 20.88 -8.37 0.48
N THR A 358 20.64 -7.45 -0.46
CA THR A 358 19.78 -7.72 -1.62
C THR A 358 20.40 -8.78 -2.51
N ASP A 359 21.70 -8.67 -2.82
CA ASP A 359 22.44 -9.63 -3.63
C ASP A 359 22.44 -11.05 -3.04
N LEU A 360 22.65 -11.17 -1.73
CA LEU A 360 22.52 -12.45 -1.01
C LEU A 360 21.14 -13.09 -1.24
N VAL A 361 20.06 -12.32 -1.11
CA VAL A 361 18.70 -12.85 -1.26
C VAL A 361 18.37 -13.15 -2.72
N LEU A 362 18.86 -12.36 -3.68
CA LEU A 362 18.69 -12.64 -5.11
C LEU A 362 19.38 -13.96 -5.50
N ARG A 363 20.61 -14.20 -5.03
CA ARG A 363 21.28 -15.50 -5.21
C ARG A 363 20.52 -16.65 -4.54
N THR A 364 19.99 -16.41 -3.34
CA THR A 364 19.16 -17.38 -2.62
C THR A 364 17.93 -17.74 -3.46
N LEU A 365 17.19 -16.75 -3.94
CA LEU A 365 15.99 -16.91 -4.76
C LEU A 365 16.29 -17.72 -6.04
N ALA A 366 17.36 -17.37 -6.74
CA ALA A 366 17.79 -18.08 -7.95
C ALA A 366 18.17 -19.55 -7.69
N ALA A 367 18.67 -19.88 -6.49
CA ALA A 367 19.06 -21.23 -6.11
C ALA A 367 17.91 -22.09 -5.54
N THR A 368 16.76 -21.51 -5.21
CA THR A 368 15.66 -22.26 -4.57
C THR A 368 15.02 -23.30 -5.49
N GLY A 369 14.90 -23.00 -6.79
CA GLY A 369 14.07 -23.79 -7.69
C GLY A 369 12.56 -23.56 -7.52
N ASP A 370 12.13 -22.53 -6.77
CA ASP A 370 10.72 -22.22 -6.48
C ASP A 370 10.18 -21.01 -7.23
N LEU A 371 10.92 -20.50 -8.21
CA LEU A 371 10.48 -19.41 -9.09
C LEU A 371 9.77 -19.96 -10.32
N THR A 372 8.70 -19.30 -10.77
CA THR A 372 8.15 -19.57 -12.12
C THR A 372 9.15 -19.09 -13.18
N PRO A 373 9.01 -19.45 -14.47
CA PRO A 373 9.87 -18.91 -15.53
C PRO A 373 9.90 -17.37 -15.56
N ASP A 374 8.76 -16.71 -15.33
CA ASP A 374 8.73 -15.25 -15.20
C ASP A 374 9.37 -14.77 -13.90
N GLY A 375 9.25 -15.52 -12.80
CA GLY A 375 9.98 -15.27 -11.56
C GLY A 375 11.49 -15.28 -11.73
N GLU A 376 12.03 -16.26 -12.47
CA GLU A 376 13.45 -16.35 -12.79
C GLU A 376 13.91 -15.14 -13.59
N ARG A 377 13.16 -14.74 -14.62
CA ARG A 377 13.42 -13.51 -15.40
C ARG A 377 13.37 -12.26 -14.53
N PHE A 378 12.39 -12.17 -13.63
CA PHE A 378 12.22 -11.03 -12.74
C PHE A 378 13.39 -10.90 -11.76
N VAL A 379 13.82 -12.01 -11.15
CA VAL A 379 14.99 -12.06 -10.26
C VAL A 379 16.28 -11.76 -11.01
N ALA A 380 16.42 -12.25 -12.25
CA ALA A 380 17.57 -11.91 -13.10
C ALA A 380 17.64 -10.41 -13.40
N GLY A 381 16.52 -9.76 -13.75
CA GLY A 381 16.49 -8.31 -13.99
C GLY A 381 16.87 -7.47 -12.76
N MET A 382 16.45 -7.89 -11.56
CA MET A 382 16.91 -7.27 -10.31
C MET A 382 18.43 -7.45 -10.12
N ALA A 383 18.95 -8.65 -10.40
CA ALA A 383 20.37 -8.95 -10.25
C ALA A 383 21.22 -8.17 -11.26
N GLU A 384 20.78 -8.05 -12.52
CA GLU A 384 21.42 -7.24 -13.56
C GLU A 384 21.50 -5.76 -13.15
N THR A 385 20.42 -5.24 -12.54
CA THR A 385 20.37 -3.87 -12.01
C THR A 385 21.38 -3.66 -10.88
N LEU A 386 21.45 -4.64 -9.96
CA LEU A 386 22.27 -4.55 -8.76
C LEU A 386 23.76 -4.79 -9.02
N ALA A 387 24.10 -5.62 -10.01
CA ALA A 387 25.46 -6.03 -10.34
C ALA A 387 26.47 -4.86 -10.39
N PRO A 388 26.27 -3.79 -11.19
CA PRO A 388 27.22 -2.66 -11.23
C PRO A 388 27.30 -1.90 -9.90
N TRP A 389 26.28 -1.97 -9.04
CA TRP A 389 26.27 -1.27 -7.77
C TRP A 389 27.14 -1.96 -6.73
N LEU A 390 27.39 -3.26 -6.86
CA LEU A 390 28.22 -4.02 -5.93
C LEU A 390 29.68 -3.54 -5.94
N ASP A 391 30.18 -3.14 -7.11
CA ASP A 391 31.55 -2.67 -7.32
C ASP A 391 31.75 -1.18 -7.02
N GLU A 392 30.68 -0.44 -6.73
CA GLU A 392 30.81 0.99 -6.43
C GLU A 392 31.63 1.23 -5.16
N PRO A 393 32.58 2.18 -5.18
CA PRO A 393 33.43 2.45 -4.04
C PRO A 393 32.62 3.01 -2.87
N VAL A 394 32.93 2.52 -1.67
CA VAL A 394 32.40 2.99 -0.40
C VAL A 394 33.58 3.21 0.55
N PRO A 395 33.62 4.31 1.32
CA PRO A 395 34.63 4.53 2.36
C PRO A 395 34.77 3.31 3.29
N ALA A 396 36.01 2.99 3.66
CA ALA A 396 36.33 1.75 4.37
C ALA A 396 35.65 1.64 5.75
N ASP A 397 35.53 2.76 6.45
CA ASP A 397 34.79 2.91 7.70
C ASP A 397 33.29 2.65 7.55
N ALA A 398 32.68 3.19 6.49
CA ALA A 398 31.26 2.96 6.19
C ALA A 398 31.00 1.49 5.80
N LEU A 399 31.92 0.89 5.03
CA LEU A 399 31.85 -0.53 4.67
C LEU A 399 31.95 -1.43 5.91
N ALA A 400 32.86 -1.12 6.84
CA ALA A 400 32.97 -1.82 8.11
C ALA A 400 31.68 -1.68 8.94
N LEU A 401 31.15 -0.46 9.08
CA LEU A 401 29.91 -0.18 9.80
C LEU A 401 28.71 -0.97 9.23
N GLY A 402 28.59 -1.03 7.90
CA GLY A 402 27.53 -1.77 7.22
C GLY A 402 27.64 -3.29 7.43
N ARG A 403 28.86 -3.84 7.37
CA ARG A 403 29.14 -5.26 7.64
C ARG A 403 28.84 -5.63 9.08
N ASP A 404 29.33 -4.85 10.04
CA ASP A 404 29.09 -5.07 11.45
C ASP A 404 27.59 -5.10 11.78
N ALA A 405 26.79 -4.23 11.14
CA ALA A 405 25.35 -4.24 11.30
C ALA A 405 24.69 -5.50 10.71
N ALA A 406 25.16 -5.98 9.55
CA ALA A 406 24.67 -7.21 8.93
C ALA A 406 25.04 -8.46 9.76
N ASP A 407 26.28 -8.52 10.26
CA ASP A 407 26.78 -9.63 11.07
C ASP A 407 26.07 -9.71 12.41
N ARG A 408 25.82 -8.58 13.08
CA ARG A 408 24.98 -8.53 14.30
C ARG A 408 23.58 -9.04 14.04
N HIS A 409 22.96 -8.66 12.91
CA HIS A 409 21.63 -9.12 12.55
C HIS A 409 21.61 -10.63 12.31
N LEU A 410 22.56 -11.16 11.53
CA LEU A 410 22.67 -12.59 11.26
C LEU A 410 22.95 -13.41 12.53
N ALA A 411 23.81 -12.91 13.41
CA ALA A 411 24.10 -13.55 14.70
C ALA A 411 22.85 -13.64 15.58
N ALA A 412 22.08 -12.54 15.70
CA ALA A 412 20.82 -12.53 16.44
C ALA A 412 19.79 -13.48 15.82
N TRP A 413 19.68 -13.50 14.49
CA TRP A 413 18.78 -14.40 13.77
C TRP A 413 19.16 -15.87 14.00
N ARG A 414 20.44 -16.23 13.90
CA ARG A 414 20.93 -17.60 14.15
C ARG A 414 20.71 -18.05 15.58
N ALA A 415 20.87 -17.14 16.55
CA ALA A 415 20.57 -17.44 17.94
C ALA A 415 19.08 -17.78 18.16
N ALA A 416 18.17 -17.16 17.39
CA ALA A 416 16.73 -17.40 17.50
C ALA A 416 16.22 -18.58 16.65
N HIS A 417 16.86 -18.86 15.50
CA HIS A 417 16.30 -19.76 14.48
C HIS A 417 17.24 -20.89 14.01
N GLY A 418 18.48 -20.93 14.51
CA GLY A 418 19.49 -21.89 14.07
C GLY A 418 20.15 -21.51 12.75
N ALA A 419 20.78 -22.46 12.08
CA ALA A 419 21.46 -22.22 10.81
C ALA A 419 20.43 -22.05 9.66
N PRO A 420 20.60 -21.06 8.78
CA PRO A 420 19.79 -20.97 7.56
C PRO A 420 20.04 -22.16 6.63
N PRO A 421 19.14 -22.44 5.67
CA PRO A 421 19.38 -23.44 4.63
C PRO A 421 20.74 -23.25 3.95
N ALA A 422 21.45 -24.35 3.68
CA ALA A 422 22.81 -24.34 3.16
C ALA A 422 22.95 -23.56 1.83
N LEU A 423 21.87 -23.46 1.04
CA LEU A 423 21.86 -22.71 -0.21
C LEU A 423 22.09 -21.19 -0.07
N GLN A 424 22.01 -20.63 1.14
CA GLN A 424 22.28 -19.20 1.37
C GLN A 424 23.77 -18.89 1.48
N GLY A 425 24.64 -19.90 1.64
CA GLY A 425 26.10 -19.72 1.63
C GLY A 425 26.63 -18.80 2.74
N LEU A 426 25.98 -18.80 3.92
CA LEU A 426 26.29 -17.93 5.06
C LEU A 426 26.96 -18.66 6.21
#